data_AF-A0A967WXU4-F1
#
_entry.id   AF-A0A967WXU4-F1
#
_cell.length_a   1.000
_cell.length_b   1.000
_cell.length_c   1.000
_cell.angle_alpha   90.00
_cell.angle_beta   90.00
_cell.angle_gamma   90.00
#
_symmetry.space_group_name_H-M   'P 1'
#
loop_
_entity.id
_entity.type
_entity.pdbx_description
1 polymer ?
#
loop_
_entity_poly.entity_id
_entity_poly.type
_entity_poly.pdbx_seq_one_letter_code
_entity_poly.pdbx_strand_id
1 'polypeptide(L)'
;EEGTGYEIGGMGIIKGAKHMDAAKKWFDWALTAETQALGPKYHAYQAPTVEGVELSHPELLEVNLIDYDFLWSGEHKKEYVDKFTNEIQGADDLKQ
;
A
#
# COMPACT_ATOMS: atom_id res chain seq x y z
N GLU A 1 18.60 -12.33 -3.66
CA GLU A 1 18.27 -12.39 -5.10
C GLU A 1 17.61 -11.09 -5.48
N GLU A 2 17.71 -10.68 -6.74
CA GLU A 2 17.08 -9.45 -7.23
C GLU A 2 15.56 -9.66 -7.34
N GLY A 3 14.78 -8.76 -6.73
CA GLY A 3 13.32 -8.79 -6.66
C GLY A 3 12.78 -7.37 -6.52
N THR A 4 11.46 -7.22 -6.46
CA THR A 4 10.82 -5.89 -6.30
C THR A 4 10.16 -5.74 -4.93
N GLY A 5 9.98 -4.49 -4.51
CA GLY A 5 9.16 -4.15 -3.34
C GLY A 5 7.67 -4.24 -3.64
N TYR A 6 6.87 -4.04 -2.58
CA TYR A 6 5.41 -3.96 -2.64
C TYR A 6 4.91 -2.97 -1.57
N GLU A 7 3.68 -2.50 -1.72
CA GLU A 7 2.97 -1.78 -0.66
C GLU A 7 1.77 -2.58 -0.16
N ILE A 8 1.36 -2.30 1.08
CA ILE A 8 0.07 -2.74 1.61
C ILE A 8 -0.78 -1.49 1.80
N GLY A 9 -1.93 -1.44 1.11
CA GLY A 9 -2.92 -0.38 1.29
C GLY A 9 -3.43 -0.35 2.73
N GLY A 10 -2.93 0.60 3.52
CA GLY A 10 -3.25 0.73 4.94
C GLY A 10 -4.55 1.49 5.19
N MET A 11 -5.30 1.07 6.21
CA MET A 11 -6.46 1.80 6.73
C MET A 11 -6.23 2.17 8.19
N GLY A 12 -6.68 3.36 8.59
CA GLY A 12 -6.57 3.82 9.97
C GLY A 12 -7.78 4.66 10.39
N ILE A 13 -8.34 4.37 11.57
CA ILE A 13 -9.37 5.20 12.19
C ILE A 13 -8.70 6.31 13.00
N ILE A 14 -9.00 7.56 12.67
CA ILE A 14 -8.44 8.72 13.36
C ILE A 14 -8.92 8.76 14.82
N LYS A 15 -7.98 9.01 15.74
CA LYS A 15 -8.28 9.17 17.18
C LYS A 15 -9.27 10.31 17.39
N GLY A 16 -10.37 10.03 18.11
CA GLY A 16 -11.43 11.01 18.37
C GLY A 16 -12.38 11.24 17.20
N ALA A 17 -12.46 10.31 16.22
CA ALA A 17 -13.41 10.40 15.12
C ALA A 17 -14.84 10.65 15.62
N LYS A 18 -15.50 11.67 15.04
CA LYS A 18 -16.86 12.11 15.39
C LYS A 18 -17.90 10.98 15.33
N HIS A 19 -17.68 10.01 14.44
CA HIS A 19 -18.57 8.88 14.20
C HIS A 19 -17.80 7.56 14.34
N MET A 20 -17.27 7.28 15.53
CA MET A 20 -16.44 6.10 15.81
C MET A 20 -17.12 4.78 15.40
N ASP A 21 -18.41 4.61 15.68
CA ASP A 21 -19.12 3.38 15.36
C ASP A 21 -19.29 3.17 13.85
N ALA A 22 -19.55 4.25 13.10
CA ALA A 22 -19.64 4.19 11.65
C ALA A 22 -18.26 3.91 11.02
N ALA A 23 -17.20 4.50 11.57
CA ALA A 23 -15.83 4.27 11.10
C ALA A 23 -15.42 2.81 11.27
N LYS A 24 -15.74 2.18 12.41
CA LYS A 24 -15.48 0.75 12.65
C LYS A 24 -16.25 -0.14 11.65
N LYS A 25 -17.55 0.13 11.46
CA LYS A 25 -18.36 -0.62 10.49
C LYS A 25 -17.83 -0.51 9.06
N TRP A 26 -17.37 0.68 8.68
CA TRP A 26 -16.76 0.88 7.37
C TRP A 26 -15.44 0.11 7.25
N PHE A 27 -14.63 0.09 8.31
CA PHE A 27 -13.38 -0.66 8.37
C PHE A 27 -13.64 -2.17 8.19
N ASP A 28 -14.62 -2.71 8.91
CA ASP A 28 -15.01 -4.12 8.80
C ASP A 28 -15.53 -4.44 7.40
N TRP A 29 -16.37 -3.56 6.83
CA TRP A 29 -16.90 -3.69 5.47
C TRP A 29 -15.79 -3.70 4.42
N ALA A 30 -14.80 -2.80 4.51
CA ALA A 30 -13.68 -2.71 3.60
C ALA A 30 -12.78 -3.97 3.60
N LEU A 31 -12.83 -4.76 4.68
CA LEU A 31 -12.13 -6.04 4.81
C LEU A 31 -12.98 -7.26 4.42
N THR A 32 -14.10 -7.07 3.73
CA THR A 32 -14.88 -8.19 3.18
C THR A 32 -14.45 -8.55 1.77
N ALA A 33 -14.54 -9.85 1.42
CA ALA A 33 -14.24 -10.33 0.09
C ALA A 33 -15.10 -9.63 -0.99
N GLU A 34 -16.40 -9.48 -0.72
CA GLU A 34 -17.34 -8.79 -1.61
C GLU A 34 -16.92 -7.36 -1.91
N THR A 35 -16.38 -6.66 -0.91
CA THR A 35 -15.95 -5.26 -1.09
C THR A 35 -14.64 -5.17 -1.86
N GLN A 36 -13.67 -6.04 -1.57
CA GLN A 36 -12.42 -6.06 -2.33
C GLN A 36 -12.63 -6.51 -3.79
N ALA A 37 -13.62 -7.35 -4.05
CA ALA A 37 -14.05 -7.72 -5.41
C ALA A 37 -14.61 -6.55 -6.23
N LEU A 38 -14.94 -5.40 -5.61
CA LEU A 38 -15.37 -4.21 -6.33
C LEU A 38 -14.23 -3.52 -7.10
N GLY A 39 -12.97 -3.74 -6.71
CA GLY A 39 -11.82 -3.03 -7.28
C GLY A 39 -11.82 -3.02 -8.82
N PRO A 40 -11.83 -4.20 -9.48
CA PRO A 40 -11.76 -4.30 -10.94
C PRO A 40 -12.91 -3.60 -11.67
N LYS A 41 -14.11 -3.59 -11.07
CA LYS A 41 -15.27 -2.85 -11.59
C LYS A 41 -15.01 -1.34 -11.69
N TYR A 42 -14.14 -0.81 -10.84
CA TYR A 42 -13.75 0.59 -10.80
C TYR A 42 -12.29 0.82 -11.25
N HIS A 43 -11.72 -0.13 -12.01
CA HIS A 43 -10.35 -0.07 -12.52
C HIS A 43 -9.26 0.02 -11.44
N ALA A 44 -9.54 -0.54 -10.26
CA ALA A 44 -8.57 -0.76 -9.19
C ALA A 44 -8.14 -2.23 -9.20
N TYR A 45 -6.85 -2.49 -9.48
CA TYR A 45 -6.33 -3.83 -9.78
C TYR A 45 -5.34 -4.34 -8.74
N GLN A 46 -5.31 -3.74 -7.54
CA GLN A 46 -4.50 -4.23 -6.44
C GLN A 46 -4.88 -5.67 -6.08
N ALA A 47 -3.89 -6.47 -5.68
CA ALA A 47 -4.15 -7.80 -5.13
C ALA A 47 -4.98 -7.68 -3.84
N PRO A 48 -6.07 -8.47 -3.68
CA PRO A 48 -6.83 -8.52 -2.45
C PRO A 48 -5.98 -8.96 -1.25
N THR A 49 -6.29 -8.41 -0.07
CA THR A 49 -5.65 -8.76 1.21
C THR A 49 -6.46 -9.73 2.05
N VAL A 50 -7.62 -10.18 1.55
CA VAL A 50 -8.50 -11.15 2.19
C VAL A 50 -8.76 -12.34 1.28
N GLU A 51 -9.04 -13.49 1.89
CA GLU A 51 -9.40 -14.72 1.17
C GLU A 51 -10.81 -14.64 0.56
N GLY A 52 -11.08 -15.49 -0.43
CA GLY A 52 -12.41 -15.65 -1.04
C GLY A 52 -12.75 -14.63 -2.13
N VAL A 53 -11.76 -13.87 -2.61
CA VAL A 53 -11.91 -12.93 -3.74
C VAL A 53 -11.43 -13.60 -5.03
N GLU A 54 -12.23 -13.53 -6.09
CA GLU A 54 -11.76 -13.90 -7.43
C GLU A 54 -10.73 -12.87 -7.92
N LEU A 55 -9.53 -13.33 -8.22
CA LEU A 55 -8.42 -12.46 -8.60
C LEU A 55 -8.59 -12.00 -10.06
N SER A 56 -8.66 -10.68 -10.25
CA SER A 56 -8.66 -10.10 -11.61
C SER A 56 -7.29 -10.15 -12.29
N HIS A 57 -6.22 -10.14 -11.50
CA HIS A 57 -4.82 -10.11 -11.93
C HIS A 57 -4.00 -11.06 -11.03
N PRO A 58 -4.17 -12.40 -11.18
CA PRO A 58 -3.49 -13.39 -10.34
C PRO A 58 -1.96 -13.33 -10.44
N GLU A 59 -1.42 -12.82 -11.55
CA GLU A 59 0.02 -12.67 -11.78
C GLU A 59 0.70 -11.73 -10.77
N LEU A 60 -0.04 -10.84 -10.11
CA LEU A 60 0.49 -9.98 -9.04
C LEU A 60 1.00 -10.77 -7.84
N LEU A 61 0.50 -12.00 -7.63
CA LEU A 61 0.93 -12.90 -6.55
C LEU A 61 2.13 -13.78 -6.95
N GLU A 62 2.53 -13.78 -8.22
CA GLU A 62 3.63 -14.60 -8.73
C GLU A 62 4.96 -13.83 -8.82
N VAL A 63 4.94 -12.54 -8.48
CA VAL A 63 6.11 -11.67 -8.53
C VAL A 63 7.14 -12.07 -7.47
N ASN A 64 8.44 -12.07 -7.85
CA ASN A 64 9.53 -12.23 -6.88
C ASN A 64 9.64 -10.97 -5.99
N LEU A 65 9.00 -11.02 -4.82
CA LEU A 65 8.98 -9.92 -3.86
C LEU A 65 10.13 -10.05 -2.86
N ILE A 66 10.75 -8.92 -2.53
CA ILE A 66 11.64 -8.85 -1.37
C ILE A 66 10.83 -8.97 -0.08
N ASP A 67 11.48 -9.40 1.01
CA ASP A 67 10.91 -9.28 2.35
C ASP A 67 10.96 -7.81 2.81
N TYR A 68 9.90 -7.06 2.52
CA TYR A 68 9.83 -5.63 2.75
C TYR A 68 9.58 -5.32 4.23
N ASP A 69 10.56 -4.75 4.92
CA ASP A 69 10.39 -4.29 6.31
C ASP A 69 9.67 -2.93 6.35
N PHE A 70 8.35 -2.98 6.54
CA PHE A 70 7.50 -1.80 6.66
C PHE A 70 7.81 -0.94 7.88
N LEU A 71 8.22 -1.55 9.00
CA LEU A 71 8.51 -0.82 10.24
C LEU A 71 9.80 -0.05 10.08
N TRP A 72 10.88 -0.71 9.67
CA TRP A 72 12.16 -0.07 9.41
C TRP A 72 12.02 1.03 8.36
N SER A 73 11.30 0.76 7.27
CA SER A 73 11.05 1.75 6.21
C SER A 73 10.26 2.96 6.73
N GLY A 74 9.28 2.74 7.61
CA GLY A 74 8.52 3.79 8.27
C GLY A 74 9.39 4.66 9.19
N GLU A 75 10.24 4.02 10.01
CA GLU A 75 11.15 4.68 10.94
C GLU A 75 12.22 5.53 10.22
N HIS A 76 12.69 5.07 9.05
CA HIS A 76 13.73 5.76 8.27
C HIS A 76 13.17 6.68 7.18
N LYS A 77 11.83 6.80 7.05
CA LYS A 77 11.18 7.61 6.01
C LYS A 77 11.76 9.02 5.89
N LYS A 78 11.95 9.71 7.03
CA LYS A 78 12.47 11.09 7.03
C LYS A 78 13.87 11.16 6.45
N GLU A 79 14.76 10.26 6.84
CA GLU A 79 16.14 10.23 6.36
C GLU A 79 16.19 10.09 4.84
N TYR A 80 15.46 9.13 4.27
CA TYR A 80 15.49 8.86 2.84
C TYR A 80 14.76 9.93 2.01
N VAL A 81 13.67 10.51 2.53
CA VAL A 81 13.01 11.65 1.87
C VAL A 81 13.93 12.88 1.86
N ASP A 82 14.63 13.16 2.97
CA ASP A 82 15.56 14.29 3.06
C ASP A 82 16.75 14.08 2.09
N LYS A 83 17.34 12.88 2.06
CA LYS A 83 18.40 12.52 1.09
C LYS A 83 17.95 12.70 -0.35
N PHE A 84 16.80 12.15 -0.73
CA PHE A 84 16.28 12.29 -2.09
C PHE A 84 16.06 13.76 -2.47
N THR A 85 15.47 14.54 -1.56
CA THR A 85 15.18 15.96 -1.80
C THR A 85 16.46 16.76 -2.04
N ASN A 86 17.48 16.54 -1.20
CA ASN A 86 18.71 17.34 -1.23
C ASN A 86 19.70 16.91 -2.31
N GLU A 87 19.80 15.60 -2.57
CA GLU A 87 20.85 15.04 -3.43
C GLU A 87 20.36 14.72 -4.83
N ILE A 88 19.07 14.39 -4.99
CA ILE A 88 18.51 14.01 -6.28
C ILE A 88 17.62 15.12 -6.83
N GLN A 89 16.50 15.43 -6.18
CA GLN A 89 15.53 16.38 -6.71
C GLN A 89 16.12 17.78 -6.96
N GLY A 90 17.01 18.23 -6.09
CA GLY A 90 17.67 19.53 -6.18
C GLY A 90 18.95 19.55 -7.04
N ALA A 91 19.34 18.44 -7.66
CA ALA A 91 20.57 18.40 -8.45
C ALA A 91 20.33 18.92 -9.88
N ASP A 92 21.18 19.85 -10.31
CA ASP A 92 21.10 20.47 -11.64
C ASP A 92 21.55 19.53 -12.78
N ASP A 93 22.34 18.48 -12.48
CA ASP A 93 23.00 17.61 -13.47
C ASP A 93 22.77 16.09 -13.24
N LEU A 94 21.53 15.67 -13.06
CA LEU A 94 21.18 14.25 -12.82
C LEU A 94 21.45 13.26 -13.98
N LYS A 95 21.92 13.74 -15.15
CA LYS A 95 22.02 12.93 -16.38
C LYS A 95 23.44 12.79 -16.95
N GLN A 96 24.48 13.08 -16.19
CA GLN A 96 25.85 12.74 -16.61
C GLN A 96 26.19 11.27 -16.39
#